data_AF-A0A0E9LZ68-F1
#
_entry.id   AF-A0A0E9LZ68-F1
#
_cell.length_a   1.000
_cell.length_b   1.000
_cell.length_c   1.000
_cell.angle_alpha   90.00
_cell.angle_beta   90.00
_cell.angle_gamma   90.00
#
_symmetry.space_group_name_H-M   'P 1'
#
loop_
_entity.id
_entity.type
_entity.pdbx_description
1 polymer ?
#
loop_
_entity_poly.entity_id
_entity_poly.type
_entity_poly.pdbx_seq_one_letter_code
_entity_poly.pdbx_strand_id
1 'polypeptide(L)'
;MVGAKDAQFYREQYSLQMAPKLVDHIWGIAGELGYSARFNYQRGGMITDDHVYVYKHLQIPSVNIIQYEPGSQTSFGHYWHTHDDTMDNIDRETLKAVGQTVMEVIYREK
;
A
#
# COMPACT_ATOMS: atom_id res chain seq x y z
N MET A 1 3.85 1.16 -5.70
CA MET A 1 4.41 -0.13 -6.19
C MET A 1 3.71 -1.28 -5.51
N VAL A 2 2.89 -2.04 -6.24
CA VAL A 2 2.00 -3.09 -5.69
C VAL A 2 2.12 -4.44 -6.40
N GLY A 3 3.09 -4.57 -7.30
CA GLY A 3 3.24 -5.75 -8.15
C GLY A 3 4.37 -6.67 -7.74
N ALA A 4 5.30 -6.23 -6.90
CA ALA A 4 6.51 -7.01 -6.66
C ALA A 4 6.25 -8.25 -5.81
N LYS A 5 7.07 -9.28 -6.05
CA LYS A 5 7.06 -10.50 -5.25
C LYS A 5 7.30 -10.20 -3.77
N ASP A 6 6.48 -10.82 -2.93
CA ASP A 6 6.54 -10.73 -1.46
C ASP A 6 6.43 -9.29 -0.88
N ALA A 7 5.96 -8.33 -1.69
CA ALA A 7 5.80 -6.94 -1.28
C ALA A 7 4.98 -6.80 0.01
N GLN A 8 5.51 -6.01 0.94
CA GLN A 8 4.88 -5.71 2.23
C GLN A 8 4.29 -4.30 2.19
N PHE A 9 3.02 -4.20 2.55
CA PHE A 9 2.26 -2.95 2.62
C PHE A 9 2.07 -2.60 4.09
N TYR A 10 2.93 -1.70 4.57
CA TYR A 10 2.80 -1.11 5.89
C TYR A 10 1.84 0.08 5.85
N ARG A 11 1.33 0.48 7.01
CA ARG A 11 0.49 1.66 7.12
C ARG A 11 1.34 2.92 6.97
N GLU A 12 1.29 3.52 5.78
CA GLU A 12 2.03 4.72 5.41
C GLU A 12 1.62 5.92 6.29
N GLN A 13 2.60 6.70 6.74
CA GLN A 13 2.37 7.66 7.82
C GLN A 13 1.53 8.89 7.42
N TYR A 14 1.68 9.43 6.21
CA TYR A 14 0.77 10.49 5.74
C TYR A 14 -0.67 9.96 5.64
N SER A 15 -0.86 8.74 5.15
CA SER A 15 -2.16 8.08 5.09
C SER A 15 -2.78 7.92 6.49
N LEU A 16 -1.97 7.56 7.49
CA LEU A 16 -2.42 7.52 8.89
C LEU A 16 -2.77 8.89 9.47
N GLN A 17 -2.11 9.96 9.03
CA GLN A 17 -2.42 11.32 9.49
C GLN A 17 -3.69 11.87 8.82
N MET A 18 -3.85 11.63 7.52
CA MET A 18 -4.88 12.26 6.68
C MET A 18 -6.16 11.42 6.61
N ALA A 19 -6.05 10.09 6.69
CA ALA A 19 -7.15 9.16 6.46
C ALA A 19 -7.11 7.92 7.39
N PRO A 20 -6.93 8.06 8.73
CA PRO A 20 -6.72 6.91 9.63
C PRO A 20 -7.84 5.87 9.59
N LYS A 21 -9.10 6.31 9.52
CA LYS A 21 -10.25 5.40 9.44
C LYS A 21 -10.26 4.59 8.14
N LEU A 22 -9.88 5.20 7.03
CA LEU A 22 -9.80 4.52 5.72
C LEU A 22 -8.63 3.52 5.71
N VAL A 23 -7.48 3.87 6.31
CA VAL A 23 -6.38 2.91 6.50
C VAL A 23 -6.84 1.69 7.30
N ASP A 24 -7.50 1.90 8.44
CA ASP A 24 -8.00 0.79 9.27
C ASP A 24 -9.02 -0.06 8.52
N HIS A 25 -9.90 0.56 7.72
CA HIS A 25 -10.90 -0.14 6.93
C HIS A 25 -10.25 -1.02 5.84
N ILE A 26 -9.34 -0.46 5.04
CA ILE A 26 -8.62 -1.19 3.99
C ILE A 26 -7.83 -2.36 4.58
N TRP A 27 -7.07 -2.14 5.65
CA TRP A 27 -6.29 -3.21 6.28
C TRP A 27 -7.18 -4.25 6.96
N GLY A 28 -8.31 -3.84 7.53
CA GLY A 28 -9.33 -4.74 8.08
C GLY A 28 -9.86 -5.71 7.03
N ILE A 29 -10.31 -5.18 5.88
CA ILE A 29 -10.78 -5.99 4.75
C ILE A 29 -9.66 -6.91 4.23
N ALA A 30 -8.43 -6.42 4.10
CA ALA A 30 -7.31 -7.25 3.70
C ALA A 30 -7.09 -8.43 4.66
N GLY A 31 -7.23 -8.19 5.97
CA GLY A 31 -7.14 -9.22 7.00
C GLY A 31 -8.25 -10.25 6.90
N GLU A 32 -9.51 -9.82 6.71
CA GLU A 32 -10.66 -10.71 6.52
C GLU A 32 -10.50 -11.61 5.28
N LEU A 33 -9.88 -11.11 4.22
CA LEU A 33 -9.60 -11.85 2.99
C LEU A 33 -8.38 -12.78 3.10
N GLY A 34 -7.69 -12.80 4.25
CA GLY A 34 -6.51 -13.65 4.48
C GLY A 34 -5.18 -13.07 3.94
N TYR A 35 -5.13 -11.77 3.60
CA TYR A 35 -3.93 -11.12 3.06
C TYR A 35 -3.04 -10.44 4.10
N SER A 36 -3.19 -10.76 5.39
CA SER A 36 -2.36 -10.19 6.48
C SER A 36 -0.86 -10.42 6.31
N ALA A 37 -0.45 -11.43 5.53
CA ALA A 37 0.96 -11.67 5.20
C ALA A 37 1.58 -10.61 4.27
N ARG A 38 0.75 -9.75 3.65
CA ARG A 38 1.17 -8.61 2.81
C ARG A 38 0.72 -7.28 3.42
N PHE A 39 -0.46 -7.21 4.03
CA PHE A 39 -0.99 -6.01 4.66
C PHE A 39 -0.60 -5.94 6.14
N ASN A 40 0.54 -5.33 6.42
CA ASN A 40 1.12 -5.23 7.75
C ASN A 40 0.52 -4.06 8.54
N TYR A 41 0.03 -4.33 9.76
CA TYR A 41 -0.57 -3.35 10.66
C TYR A 41 0.45 -2.39 11.31
N GLN A 42 1.75 -2.64 11.15
CA GLN A 42 2.79 -1.76 11.63
C GLN A 42 2.87 -0.48 10.79
N ARG A 43 3.40 0.58 11.40
CA ARG A 43 3.67 1.85 10.71
C ARG A 43 4.83 1.68 9.74
N GLY A 44 4.66 2.17 8.53
CA GLY A 44 5.70 2.19 7.50
C GLY A 44 6.45 3.52 7.45
N GLY A 45 7.06 3.79 6.31
CA GLY A 45 7.64 5.10 6.00
C GLY A 45 6.59 6.23 5.93
N MET A 46 7.09 7.46 6.04
CA MET A 46 6.35 8.68 5.70
C MET A 46 6.77 9.06 4.29
N ILE A 47 5.94 8.76 3.29
CA ILE A 47 6.33 8.79 1.88
C ILE A 47 5.55 9.90 1.18
N THR A 48 6.26 10.92 0.70
CA THR A 48 5.67 11.92 -0.19
C THR A 48 5.29 11.25 -1.50
N ASP A 49 3.99 11.20 -1.78
CA ASP A 49 3.39 10.60 -2.97
C ASP A 49 2.13 11.40 -3.35
N ASP A 50 1.46 11.02 -4.43
CA ASP A 50 0.33 11.76 -5.00
C ASP A 50 -0.80 12.05 -3.98
N HIS A 51 -1.06 11.10 -3.07
CA HIS A 51 -2.12 11.21 -2.06
C HIS A 51 -1.92 12.41 -1.13
N VAL A 52 -0.68 12.82 -0.87
CA VAL A 52 -0.35 14.01 -0.05
C VAL A 52 -0.90 15.27 -0.72
N TYR A 53 -0.75 15.39 -2.04
CA TYR A 53 -1.19 16.57 -2.78
C TYR A 53 -2.71 16.58 -2.99
N VAL A 54 -3.31 15.41 -3.23
CA VAL A 54 -4.78 15.26 -3.28
C VAL A 54 -5.40 15.77 -1.98
N TYR A 55 -4.89 15.32 -0.83
CA TYR A 55 -5.38 15.80 0.46
C TYR A 55 -5.06 17.28 0.67
N LYS A 56 -3.83 17.73 0.43
CA LYS A 56 -3.43 19.13 0.64
C LYS A 56 -4.32 20.12 -0.11
N HIS A 57 -4.66 19.84 -1.36
CA HIS A 57 -5.37 20.78 -2.22
C HIS A 57 -6.88 20.60 -2.24
N LEU A 58 -7.39 19.38 -2.03
CA LEU A 58 -8.82 19.08 -2.14
C LEU A 58 -9.43 18.56 -0.83
N GLN A 59 -8.62 18.30 0.20
CA GLN A 59 -9.03 17.75 1.49
C GLN A 59 -9.77 16.41 1.35
N ILE A 60 -9.48 15.64 0.29
CA ILE A 60 -10.03 14.31 0.06
C ILE A 60 -9.15 13.29 0.79
N PRO A 61 -9.67 12.56 1.81
CA PRO A 61 -8.91 11.52 2.49
C PRO A 61 -8.44 10.46 1.49
N SER A 62 -7.13 10.25 1.41
CA SER A 62 -6.49 9.37 0.43
C SER A 62 -5.46 8.48 1.12
N VAL A 63 -5.41 7.22 0.74
CA VAL A 63 -4.50 6.21 1.32
C VAL A 63 -3.56 5.69 0.26
N ASN A 64 -2.27 5.59 0.61
CA ASN A 64 -1.25 5.02 -0.26
C ASN A 64 -0.96 3.55 0.11
N ILE A 65 -1.36 2.63 -0.77
CA ILE A 65 -0.93 1.22 -0.70
C ILE A 65 0.36 1.11 -1.51
N ILE A 66 1.49 1.14 -0.81
CA ILE A 66 2.82 1.15 -1.41
C ILE A 66 3.73 0.16 -0.69
N GLN A 67 4.52 -0.60 -1.46
CA GLN A 67 5.54 -1.45 -0.87
C GLN A 67 6.48 -0.60 -0.03
N TYR A 68 6.74 -1.07 1.19
CA TYR A 68 7.74 -0.53 2.09
C TYR A 68 8.62 -1.66 2.59
N GLU A 69 9.94 -1.50 2.48
CA GLU A 69 10.94 -2.46 2.96
C GLU A 69 11.74 -1.83 4.11
N PRO A 70 11.38 -2.13 5.38
CA PRO A 70 12.09 -1.60 6.53
C PRO A 70 13.57 -1.95 6.49
N GLY A 71 14.43 -0.95 6.69
CA GLY A 71 15.89 -1.15 6.73
C GLY A 71 16.57 -1.18 5.35
N SER A 72 15.82 -1.15 4.26
CA SER A 72 16.40 -0.84 2.94
C SER A 72 16.89 0.61 2.89
N GLN A 73 17.92 0.88 2.07
CA GLN A 73 18.47 2.24 1.94
C GLN A 73 17.47 3.23 1.32
N THR A 74 16.56 2.73 0.48
CA THR A 74 15.60 3.54 -0.28
C THR A 74 14.20 3.50 0.31
N SER A 75 13.95 2.71 1.36
CA SER A 75 12.60 2.32 1.84
C SER A 75 11.79 1.44 0.89
N PHE A 76 12.33 1.14 -0.30
CA PHE A 76 11.67 0.40 -1.37
C PHE A 76 12.46 -0.85 -1.73
N GLY A 77 11.85 -1.73 -2.52
CA GLY A 77 12.56 -2.88 -3.07
C GLY A 77 13.81 -2.46 -3.85
N HIS A 78 14.83 -3.30 -3.87
CA HIS A 78 16.12 -3.05 -4.53
C HIS A 78 16.01 -2.69 -6.03
N TYR A 79 14.92 -3.07 -6.68
CA TYR A 79 14.61 -2.78 -8.08
C TYR A 79 14.07 -1.35 -8.31
N TRP A 80 13.68 -0.63 -7.25
CA TRP A 80 13.10 0.70 -7.37
C TRP A 80 14.08 1.68 -8.03
N HIS A 81 13.62 2.35 -9.09
CA HIS A 81 14.42 3.28 -9.90
C HIS A 81 15.69 2.66 -10.50
N THR A 82 15.68 1.36 -10.78
CA THR A 82 16.76 0.68 -11.53
C THR A 82 16.24 0.11 -12.84
N HIS A 83 17.16 -0.37 -13.69
CA HIS A 83 16.79 -1.15 -14.86
C HIS A 83 16.25 -2.54 -14.53
N ASP A 84 16.31 -2.95 -13.26
CA ASP A 84 15.81 -4.24 -12.81
C ASP A 84 14.30 -4.20 -12.55
N ASP A 85 13.64 -3.02 -12.49
CA ASP A 85 12.18 -2.90 -12.40
C ASP A 85 11.50 -3.38 -13.69
N THR A 86 11.39 -4.70 -13.78
CA THR A 86 10.99 -5.47 -14.97
C THR A 86 9.92 -6.49 -14.58
N MET A 87 9.40 -7.19 -15.58
CA MET A 87 8.40 -8.24 -15.38
C MET A 87 8.87 -9.38 -14.47
N ASP A 88 10.18 -9.59 -14.33
CA ASP A 88 10.75 -10.64 -13.48
C ASP A 88 10.47 -10.41 -11.99
N ASN A 89 10.22 -9.16 -11.58
CA ASN A 89 9.85 -8.83 -10.21
C ASN A 89 8.34 -8.94 -9.95
N ILE A 90 7.50 -9.05 -10.99
CA ILE A 90 6.05 -8.99 -10.86
C ILE A 90 5.48 -10.35 -10.43
N ASP A 91 4.68 -10.32 -9.38
CA ASP A 91 4.01 -11.49 -8.80
C ASP A 91 2.48 -11.37 -8.86
N ARG A 92 1.84 -12.40 -9.41
CA ARG A 92 0.38 -12.43 -9.57
C ARG A 92 -0.35 -12.48 -8.23
N GLU A 93 0.23 -13.13 -7.23
CA GLU A 93 -0.40 -13.24 -5.90
C GLU A 93 -0.37 -11.91 -5.16
N THR A 94 0.71 -11.12 -5.29
CA THR A 94 0.73 -9.73 -4.78
C THR A 94 -0.31 -8.87 -5.47
N LEU A 95 -0.38 -8.91 -6.81
CA LEU A 95 -1.39 -8.17 -7.56
C LEU A 95 -2.82 -8.57 -7.15
N LYS A 96 -3.06 -9.88 -6.96
CA LYS A 96 -4.35 -10.39 -6.51
C LYS A 96 -4.70 -9.92 -5.11
N ALA A 97 -3.77 -9.95 -4.17
CA ALA A 97 -4.00 -9.49 -2.80
C ALA A 97 -4.42 -8.02 -2.74
N VAL A 98 -3.70 -7.16 -3.46
CA VAL A 98 -4.02 -5.72 -3.52
C VAL A 98 -5.31 -5.48 -4.27
N GLY A 99 -5.44 -6.03 -5.49
CA GLY A 99 -6.62 -5.84 -6.33
C GLY A 99 -7.90 -6.33 -5.66
N GLN A 100 -7.88 -7.53 -5.07
CA GLN A 100 -9.05 -8.09 -4.39
C GLN A 100 -9.42 -7.28 -3.14
N THR A 101 -8.44 -6.82 -2.37
CA THR A 101 -8.71 -5.96 -1.19
C THR A 101 -9.40 -4.66 -1.62
N VAL A 102 -8.87 -3.98 -2.64
CA VAL A 102 -9.46 -2.71 -3.13
C VAL A 102 -10.86 -2.95 -3.70
N MET A 103 -11.05 -4.02 -4.47
CA MET A 103 -12.38 -4.41 -4.97
C MET A 103 -13.36 -4.65 -3.82
N GLU A 104 -12.95 -5.37 -2.79
CA GLU A 104 -13.83 -5.66 -1.66
C GLU A 104 -14.16 -4.39 -0.86
N VAL A 105 -13.22 -3.46 -0.68
CA VAL A 105 -13.47 -2.14 -0.09
C VAL A 105 -14.56 -1.42 -0.88
N ILE A 106 -14.35 -1.16 -2.18
CA ILE A 106 -15.27 -0.31 -2.95
C ILE A 106 -16.66 -0.93 -3.17
N TYR A 107 -16.77 -2.26 -3.17
CA TYR A 107 -18.07 -2.94 -3.31
C TYR A 107 -18.82 -3.10 -1.98
N ARG A 108 -18.16 -2.92 -0.83
CA ARG A 108 -18.78 -2.95 0.50
C ARG A 108 -19.22 -1.58 1.03
N GLU A 109 -18.68 -0.49 0.47
CA GLU A 109 -19.14 0.86 0.77
C GLU A 109 -20.63 1.01 0.45
N LYS A 110 -21.36 1.73 1.31
CA LYS A 110 -22.81 1.97 1.20
C LYS A 110 -23.14 3.45 1.12
#